data_AF-A0A9P5P8H4-F1
#
_entry.id   AF-A0A9P5P8H4-F1
#
_cell.length_a   1.000
_cell.length_b   1.000
_cell.length_c   1.000
_cell.angle_alpha   90.00
_cell.angle_beta   90.00
_cell.angle_gamma   90.00
#
_symmetry.space_group_name_H-M   'P 1'
#
loop_
_entity.id
_entity.type
_entity.pdbx_description
1 polymer ?
#
loop_
_entity_poly.entity_id
_entity_poly.type
_entity_poly.pdbx_seq_one_letter_code
_entity_poly.pdbx_strand_id
1 'polypeptide(L)'
;LDGYESEIHRLQIRLTDIQNRRERLKTHAKCLRSLLSPVRKLPNELLTSVFGYVCAENKLQDYGGAALTLSYVCTRWRQLTVGYPELW
;
A
#
# COMPACT_ATOMS: atom_id res chain seq x y z
N LEU A 1 -28.00 19.49 -34.67
CA LEU A 1 -27.89 19.23 -33.23
C LEU A 1 -27.10 17.93 -32.99
N ASP A 2 -27.44 16.85 -33.67
CA ASP A 2 -26.79 15.53 -33.56
C ASP A 2 -25.26 15.51 -33.77
N GLY A 3 -24.74 16.32 -34.70
CA GLY A 3 -23.29 16.44 -34.92
C GLY A 3 -22.54 17.05 -33.73
N TYR A 4 -23.16 17.99 -33.02
CA TYR A 4 -22.58 18.60 -31.83
C TYR A 4 -22.64 17.65 -30.64
N GLU A 5 -23.73 16.91 -30.46
CA GLU A 5 -23.83 15.86 -29.44
C GLU A 5 -22.78 14.76 -29.64
N SER A 6 -22.58 14.34 -30.89
CA SER A 6 -21.54 13.35 -31.24
C SER A 6 -20.14 13.86 -30.90
N GLU A 7 -19.87 15.13 -31.15
CA GLU A 7 -18.58 15.75 -30.84
C GLU A 7 -18.37 15.92 -29.33
N ILE A 8 -19.40 16.34 -28.59
CA ILE A 8 -19.39 16.39 -27.12
C ILE A 8 -19.08 15.01 -26.54
N HIS A 9 -19.77 13.98 -27.03
CA HIS A 9 -19.56 12.60 -26.58
C HIS A 9 -18.13 12.13 -26.84
N ARG A 10 -17.59 12.42 -28.03
CA ARG A 10 -16.21 12.10 -28.40
C ARG A 10 -15.20 12.77 -27.45
N LEU A 11 -15.40 14.05 -27.14
CA LEU A 11 -14.53 14.79 -26.23
C LEU A 11 -14.62 14.27 -24.79
N GLN A 12 -15.81 13.89 -24.31
CA GLN A 12 -16.00 13.29 -23.00
C GLN A 12 -15.25 11.94 -22.86
N ILE A 13 -15.31 11.08 -23.89
CA ILE A 13 -14.54 9.82 -23.92
C ILE A 13 -13.04 10.12 -23.81
N ARG A 14 -12.54 11.06 -24.63
CA ARG A 14 -11.12 11.45 -24.64
C ARG A 14 -10.68 12.02 -23.29
N LEU A 15 -11.51 12.85 -22.67
CA LEU A 15 -11.23 13.41 -21.34
C LEU A 15 -11.12 12.30 -20.30
N THR A 16 -12.05 11.35 -20.31
CA THR A 16 -12.09 10.22 -19.37
C THR A 16 -10.83 9.34 -19.53
N ASP A 17 -10.43 9.02 -20.76
CA ASP A 17 -9.20 8.27 -21.03
C ASP A 17 -7.95 8.97 -20.48
N ILE A 18 -7.81 10.28 -20.74
CA ILE A 18 -6.68 11.07 -20.25
C ILE A 18 -6.67 11.13 -18.71
N GLN A 19 -7.83 11.31 -18.08
CA GLN A 19 -7.96 11.31 -16.62
C GLN A 19 -7.54 9.96 -16.02
N ASN A 20 -7.97 8.85 -16.62
CA ASN A 20 -7.59 7.51 -16.19
C ASN A 20 -6.09 7.26 -16.32
N ARG A 21 -5.47 7.69 -17.44
CA ARG A 21 -4.01 7.61 -17.63
C ARG A 21 -3.26 8.43 -16.59
N ARG A 22 -3.73 9.65 -16.30
CA ARG A 22 -3.14 10.51 -15.26
C ARG A 22 -3.20 9.84 -13.89
N GLU A 23 -4.30 9.21 -13.54
CA GLU A 23 -4.46 8.58 -12.22
C GLU A 23 -3.60 7.32 -12.08
N ARG A 24 -3.46 6.54 -13.16
CA ARG A 24 -2.50 5.43 -13.21
C ARG A 24 -1.06 5.89 -13.00
N LEU A 25 -0.65 6.98 -13.67
CA LEU A 25 0.69 7.56 -13.49
C LEU A 25 0.92 8.08 -12.07
N LYS A 26 -0.08 8.75 -11.47
CA LYS A 26 0.00 9.18 -10.06
C LYS A 26 0.17 8.01 -9.11
N THR A 27 -0.62 6.94 -9.31
CA THR A 27 -0.53 5.73 -8.49
C THR A 27 0.84 5.08 -8.62
N HIS A 28 1.35 4.95 -9.85
CA HIS A 28 2.68 4.41 -10.10
C HIS A 28 3.79 5.26 -9.46
N ALA A 29 3.72 6.58 -9.58
CA ALA A 29 4.67 7.50 -8.94
C ALA A 29 4.62 7.40 -7.41
N LYS A 30 3.44 7.23 -6.81
CA LYS A 30 3.29 6.99 -5.37
C LYS A 30 3.97 5.68 -4.94
N CYS A 31 3.76 4.60 -5.69
CA CYS A 31 4.44 3.33 -5.44
C CYS A 31 5.97 3.48 -5.53
N LEU A 32 6.48 4.17 -6.55
CA LEU A 32 7.91 4.42 -6.71
C LEU A 32 8.48 5.25 -5.55
N ARG A 33 7.80 6.32 -5.14
CA ARG A 33 8.21 7.12 -3.96
C ARG A 33 8.24 6.29 -2.69
N SER A 34 7.31 5.34 -2.53
CA SER A 34 7.31 4.43 -1.38
C SER A 34 8.55 3.53 -1.32
N LEU A 35 9.21 3.23 -2.46
CA LEU A 35 10.51 2.53 -2.51
C LEU A 35 11.63 3.32 -1.82
N LEU A 36 11.52 4.64 -1.82
CA LEU A 36 12.50 5.54 -1.22
C LEU A 36 12.22 5.81 0.27
N SER A 37 11.13 5.27 0.82
CA SER A 37 10.75 5.47 2.21
C SER A 37 11.86 4.98 3.16
N PRO A 38 12.19 5.74 4.22
CA PRO A 38 13.20 5.34 5.22
C PRO A 38 12.98 3.93 5.78
N VAL A 39 11.73 3.51 5.92
CA VAL A 39 11.36 2.19 6.46
C VAL A 39 11.96 1.03 5.66
N ARG A 40 12.22 1.22 4.36
CA ARG A 40 12.86 0.20 3.52
C ARG A 40 14.37 0.11 3.73
N LYS A 41 14.99 1.17 4.24
CA LYS A 41 16.42 1.25 4.54
C LYS A 41 16.75 0.83 5.98
N LEU A 42 15.75 0.73 6.86
CA LEU A 42 15.95 0.22 8.21
C LEU A 42 16.51 -1.21 8.15
N PRO A 43 17.51 -1.55 8.98
CA PRO A 43 17.90 -2.94 9.24
C PRO A 43 16.74 -3.77 9.78
N ASN A 44 16.85 -5.09 9.68
CA ASN A 44 15.79 -6.00 10.14
C ASN A 44 15.61 -5.92 11.65
N GLU A 45 16.70 -5.76 12.40
CA GLU A 45 16.73 -5.69 13.85
C GLU A 45 15.88 -4.52 14.36
N LEU A 46 16.08 -3.33 13.80
CA LEU A 46 15.30 -2.14 14.17
C LEU A 46 13.84 -2.28 13.76
N LEU A 47 13.57 -2.86 12.59
CA LEU A 47 12.21 -3.07 12.11
C LEU A 47 11.46 -4.08 13.01
N THR A 48 12.12 -5.15 13.43
CA THR A 48 11.57 -6.13 14.38
C THR A 48 11.39 -5.52 15.78
N SER A 49 12.30 -4.66 16.25
CA SER A 49 12.09 -3.93 17.51
C SER A 49 10.82 -3.07 17.46
N VAL A 50 10.59 -2.36 16.36
CA VAL A 50 9.33 -1.62 16.13
C VAL A 50 8.12 -2.56 16.14
N PHE A 51 8.20 -3.71 15.48
CA PHE A 51 7.12 -4.70 15.51
C PHE A 51 6.85 -5.20 16.93
N GLY A 52 7.87 -5.42 17.75
CA GLY A 52 7.72 -5.82 19.15
C GLY A 52 6.90 -4.81 19.95
N TYR A 53 7.12 -3.51 19.77
CA TYR A 53 6.30 -2.48 20.41
C TYR A 53 4.85 -2.48 19.92
N VAL A 54 4.63 -2.71 18.63
CA VAL A 54 3.29 -2.76 18.02
C VAL A 54 2.52 -4.01 18.46
N CYS A 55 3.22 -5.14 18.60
CA CYS A 55 2.65 -6.42 18.99
C CYS A 55 2.55 -6.64 20.51
N ALA A 56 3.10 -5.73 21.33
CA ALA A 56 3.14 -5.87 22.79
C ALA A 56 1.75 -6.06 23.43
N GLU A 57 0.70 -5.54 22.79
CA GLU A 57 -0.69 -5.74 23.18
C GLU A 57 -1.49 -6.53 22.15
N ASN A 58 -0.91 -7.58 21.54
CA ASN A 58 -1.63 -8.48 20.63
C ASN A 58 -2.75 -9.25 21.36
N LYS A 59 -3.84 -8.55 21.64
CA LYS A 59 -5.09 -9.10 22.15
C LYS A 59 -5.72 -9.84 20.97
N LEU A 60 -5.69 -11.15 21.02
CA LEU A 60 -6.32 -12.06 20.05
C LEU A 60 -7.82 -11.80 19.82
N GLN A 61 -8.44 -10.94 20.64
CA GLN A 61 -9.84 -10.52 20.53
C GLN A 61 -10.09 -9.46 19.44
N ASP A 62 -9.06 -8.75 18.96
CA ASP A 62 -9.19 -7.93 17.76
C ASP A 62 -8.98 -8.81 16.52
N TYR A 63 -9.98 -8.84 15.64
CA TYR A 63 -9.94 -9.58 14.38
C TYR A 63 -8.66 -9.27 13.60
N GLY A 64 -7.68 -10.18 13.70
CA GLY A 64 -6.40 -10.08 13.00
C GLY A 64 -5.33 -9.25 13.70
N GLY A 65 -5.00 -9.59 14.97
CA GLY A 65 -3.98 -8.96 15.83
C GLY A 65 -2.73 -8.41 15.13
N ALA A 66 -2.02 -7.47 15.74
CA ALA A 66 -1.08 -6.59 15.04
C ALA A 66 -0.01 -7.35 14.23
N ALA A 67 0.45 -8.52 14.66
CA ALA A 67 1.35 -9.37 13.86
C ALA A 67 0.75 -9.81 12.52
N LEU A 68 -0.53 -10.21 12.50
CA LEU A 68 -1.26 -10.52 11.26
C LEU A 68 -1.31 -9.30 10.36
N THR A 69 -1.70 -8.14 10.90
CA THR A 69 -1.78 -6.88 10.14
C THR A 69 -0.42 -6.52 9.52
N LEU A 70 0.67 -6.62 10.29
CA LEU A 70 2.03 -6.37 9.80
C LEU A 70 2.43 -7.35 8.68
N SER A 71 2.02 -8.62 8.78
CA SER A 71 2.34 -9.64 7.77
C SER A 71 1.73 -9.38 6.39
N TYR A 72 0.64 -8.58 6.31
CA TYR A 72 -0.02 -8.23 5.05
C TYR A 72 0.59 -7.00 4.34
N VAL A 73 1.55 -6.30 4.95
CA VAL A 73 2.12 -5.07 4.38
C VAL A 73 3.01 -5.31 3.16
N CYS A 74 4.00 -6.21 3.28
CA CYS A 74 4.86 -6.62 2.17
C CYS A 74 5.60 -7.92 2.47
N THR A 75 6.27 -8.49 1.46
CA THR A 75 7.02 -9.76 1.58
C THR A 75 8.09 -9.72 2.68
N ARG A 76 8.83 -8.62 2.79
CA ARG A 76 9.86 -8.44 3.83
C ARG A 76 9.25 -8.43 5.24
N TRP A 77 8.15 -7.71 5.42
CA TRP A 77 7.47 -7.64 6.72
C TRP A 77 6.91 -8.99 7.10
N ARG A 78 6.30 -9.70 6.15
CA ARG A 78 5.82 -11.07 6.33
C ARG A 78 6.92 -12.03 6.79
N GLN A 79 8.09 -11.98 6.14
CA GLN A 79 9.23 -12.83 6.49
C GLN A 79 9.69 -12.57 7.93
N LEU A 80 9.75 -11.30 8.34
CA LEU A 80 10.09 -10.95 9.72
C LEU A 80 9.00 -11.42 10.69
N THR A 81 7.72 -11.10 10.45
CA THR A 81 6.64 -11.51 11.35
C THR A 81 6.52 -13.02 11.53
N VAL A 82 6.82 -13.81 10.50
CA VAL A 82 6.81 -15.28 10.58
C VAL A 82 8.09 -15.82 11.24
N GLY A 83 9.21 -15.13 11.08
CA GLY A 83 10.51 -15.54 11.62
C GLY A 83 10.72 -15.21 13.10
N TYR A 84 9.89 -14.35 13.70
CA TYR A 84 9.94 -13.96 15.12
C TYR A 84 8.64 -14.36 15.83
N PRO A 85 8.55 -15.59 16.37
CA PRO A 85 7.34 -16.09 17.05
C PRO A 85 6.85 -15.23 18.21
N GLU A 86 7.76 -14.52 18.90
CA GLU A 86 7.46 -13.58 19.99
C GLU A 86 6.56 -12.41 19.60
N LEU A 87 6.34 -12.19 18.30
CA LEU A 87 5.43 -11.17 17.80
C LEU A 87 3.96 -11.59 17.84
N TRP A 88 3.63 -12.88 17.99
CA TRP A 88 2.26 -13.40 17.95
C TRP A 88 1.65 -13.55 19.33
#